data_AF-A0A917UK28-F1
#
_entry.id   AF-A0A917UK28-F1
#
_cell.length_a   1.000
_cell.length_b   1.000
_cell.length_c   1.000
_cell.angle_alpha   90.00
_cell.angle_beta   90.00
_cell.angle_gamma   90.00
#
_symmetry.space_group_name_H-M   'P 1'
#
loop_
_entity.id
_entity.type
_entity.pdbx_description
1 polymer ?
#
loop_
_entity_poly.entity_id
_entity_poly.type
_entity_poly.pdbx_seq_one_letter_code
_entity_poly.pdbx_strand_id
1 'polypeptide(L)'
;MAAIWAGIDAGKAHHHCVAIDESGRRLLSRRVANDEPELLELLADILALGDEVTWGIDLADGGAALAIALLVNRDQPVHYISGRAIHRASESYRGEGKTDAKDAAVIADQVRVRRDLHPLRTGDDTVIDLKILTGRRMDLVADRTRTVNRLRAQFTGIFPGLERALDLTNTGPLTLLTGYQTPAAIRRIGVKRLETWLRNRHVVRPDRLAEIAVQAAERQHTSLPGEKLAATLVHTLAKEVMSLNQQVAEIDKAIEARFRDHHTFEVITSMLAWALSSAPSSWQPLAVT
;
A
#
# COMPACT_ATOMS: atom_id res chain seq x y z
N MET A 1 -12.72 22.00 -38.05
CA MET A 1 -12.78 21.33 -36.73
C MET A 1 -11.81 22.06 -35.84
N ALA A 2 -12.30 22.65 -34.76
CA ALA A 2 -11.45 23.34 -33.79
C ALA A 2 -10.96 22.32 -32.75
N ALA A 3 -9.67 21.97 -32.79
CA ALA A 3 -9.05 21.07 -31.83
C ALA A 3 -8.59 21.84 -30.58
N ILE A 4 -8.86 21.29 -29.41
CA ILE A 4 -8.58 21.86 -28.10
C ILE A 4 -7.74 20.87 -27.30
N TRP A 5 -6.74 21.39 -26.60
CA TRP A 5 -5.95 20.61 -25.66
C TRP A 5 -6.13 21.17 -24.26
N ALA A 6 -6.60 20.34 -23.35
CA ALA A 6 -6.84 20.70 -21.96
C ALA A 6 -5.83 19.99 -21.06
N GLY A 7 -5.13 20.73 -20.22
CA GLY A 7 -4.22 20.19 -19.21
C GLY A 7 -4.78 20.38 -17.82
N ILE A 8 -4.79 19.33 -17.01
CA ILE A 8 -5.23 19.32 -15.62
C ILE A 8 -4.01 19.05 -14.74
N ASP A 9 -3.62 20.03 -13.94
CA ASP A 9 -2.73 19.83 -12.79
C ASP A 9 -3.59 19.46 -11.58
N ALA A 10 -3.47 18.22 -11.12
CA ALA A 10 -4.42 17.66 -10.17
C ALA A 10 -3.98 17.82 -8.71
N GLY A 11 -4.82 18.45 -7.88
CA GLY A 11 -4.63 18.52 -6.43
C GLY A 11 -5.66 17.70 -5.66
N LYS A 12 -5.48 17.62 -4.34
CA LYS A 12 -6.43 16.95 -3.45
C LYS A 12 -7.76 17.70 -3.31
N ALA A 13 -7.69 19.02 -3.11
CA ALA A 13 -8.84 19.88 -2.87
C ALA A 13 -9.30 20.65 -4.11
N HIS A 14 -8.35 21.01 -4.98
CA HIS A 14 -8.61 21.75 -6.21
C HIS A 14 -7.72 21.21 -7.31
N HIS A 15 -8.22 21.30 -8.55
CA HIS A 15 -7.41 21.15 -9.75
C HIS A 15 -7.23 22.51 -10.39
N HIS A 16 -6.18 22.64 -11.20
CA HIS A 16 -6.07 23.75 -12.13
C HIS A 16 -6.13 23.22 -13.55
N CYS A 17 -7.06 23.75 -14.34
CA CYS A 17 -7.25 23.36 -15.73
C CYS A 17 -6.92 24.53 -16.66
N VAL A 18 -6.16 24.24 -17.72
CA VAL A 18 -5.87 25.18 -18.81
C VAL A 18 -6.24 24.54 -20.14
N ALA A 19 -7.02 25.23 -20.96
CA ALA A 19 -7.32 24.82 -22.34
C ALA A 19 -6.60 25.74 -23.33
N ILE A 20 -5.99 25.15 -24.36
CA ILE A 20 -5.28 25.85 -25.44
C ILE A 20 -5.81 25.42 -26.81
N ASP A 21 -5.66 26.31 -27.79
CA ASP A 21 -5.89 25.99 -29.21
C ASP A 21 -4.64 25.44 -29.90
N GLU A 22 -4.74 25.15 -31.20
CA GLU A 22 -3.66 24.58 -32.02
C GLU A 22 -2.40 25.45 -32.05
N SER A 23 -2.57 26.78 -31.94
CA SER A 23 -1.47 27.74 -31.89
C SER A 23 -0.80 27.83 -30.51
N GLY A 24 -1.33 27.13 -29.51
CA GLY A 24 -0.89 27.21 -28.12
C GLY A 24 -1.44 28.44 -27.38
N ARG A 25 -2.43 29.15 -27.95
CA ARG A 25 -3.08 30.28 -27.28
C ARG A 25 -4.04 29.75 -26.23
N ARG A 26 -3.93 30.30 -25.02
CA ARG A 26 -4.82 29.96 -23.90
C ARG A 26 -6.23 30.47 -24.14
N LEU A 27 -7.20 29.56 -24.09
CA LEU A 27 -8.63 29.83 -24.21
C LEU A 27 -9.32 29.85 -22.84
N LEU A 28 -8.85 29.01 -21.92
CA LEU A 28 -9.39 28.90 -20.56
C LEU A 28 -8.25 28.65 -19.57
N SER A 29 -8.36 29.23 -18.38
CA SER A 29 -7.53 28.91 -17.21
C SER A 29 -8.39 29.04 -15.97
N ARG A 30 -8.66 27.93 -15.30
CA ARG A 30 -9.60 27.88 -14.17
C ARG A 30 -9.07 26.97 -13.07
N ARG A 31 -9.11 27.47 -11.85
CA ARG A 31 -9.03 26.64 -10.65
C ARG A 31 -10.42 26.09 -10.34
N VAL A 32 -10.56 24.79 -10.22
CA VAL A 32 -11.82 24.08 -10.00
C VAL A 32 -11.73 23.27 -8.71
N ALA A 33 -12.82 23.17 -7.95
CA ALA A 33 -12.86 22.28 -6.79
C ALA A 33 -12.83 20.81 -7.25
N ASN A 34 -12.26 19.92 -6.44
CA ASN A 34 -12.37 18.48 -6.66
C ASN A 34 -13.75 17.98 -6.19
N ASP A 35 -14.78 18.40 -6.92
CA ASP A 35 -16.19 18.10 -6.67
C ASP A 35 -16.89 17.85 -8.00
N GLU A 36 -17.84 16.92 -8.03
CA GLU A 36 -18.43 16.44 -9.28
C GLU A 36 -19.16 17.54 -10.07
N PRO A 37 -20.08 18.35 -9.50
CA PRO A 37 -20.74 19.44 -10.23
C PRO A 37 -19.76 20.43 -10.88
N GLU A 38 -18.74 20.85 -10.15
CA GLU A 38 -17.71 21.81 -10.61
C GLU A 38 -16.86 21.23 -11.75
N LEU A 39 -16.51 19.95 -11.67
CA LEU A 39 -15.80 19.23 -12.73
C LEU A 39 -16.68 19.02 -13.98
N LEU A 40 -17.97 18.78 -13.79
CA LEU A 40 -18.94 18.67 -14.89
C LEU A 40 -19.14 20.01 -15.61
N GLU A 41 -19.20 21.11 -14.87
CA GLU A 41 -19.26 22.46 -15.44
C GLU A 41 -17.98 22.80 -16.21
N LEU A 42 -16.81 22.50 -15.63
CA LEU A 42 -15.53 22.68 -16.33
C LEU A 42 -15.48 21.88 -17.64
N LEU A 43 -15.94 20.62 -17.62
CA LEU A 43 -15.98 19.76 -18.79
C LEU A 43 -16.92 20.32 -19.86
N ALA A 44 -18.13 20.74 -19.48
CA ALA A 44 -19.10 21.34 -20.39
C ALA A 44 -18.54 22.62 -21.04
N ASP A 45 -17.91 23.49 -20.25
CA ASP A 45 -17.32 24.73 -20.74
C ASP A 45 -16.19 24.47 -21.74
N ILE A 46 -15.34 23.46 -21.50
CA ILE A 46 -14.25 23.11 -22.42
C ILE A 46 -14.77 22.47 -23.70
N LEU A 47 -15.78 21.60 -23.61
CA LEU A 47 -16.43 21.00 -24.79
C LEU A 47 -17.13 22.05 -25.65
N ALA A 48 -17.58 23.16 -25.07
CA ALA A 48 -18.16 24.28 -25.83
C ALA A 48 -17.12 25.09 -26.63
N LEU A 49 -15.81 24.90 -26.39
CA LEU A 49 -14.75 25.65 -27.08
C LEU A 49 -14.33 25.05 -28.43
N GLY A 50 -14.64 23.78 -28.70
CA GLY A 50 -14.23 23.12 -29.95
C GLY A 50 -14.81 21.72 -30.13
N ASP A 51 -14.64 21.18 -31.33
CA ASP A 51 -15.27 19.91 -31.74
C ASP A 51 -14.49 18.68 -31.22
N GLU A 52 -13.17 18.83 -31.05
CA GLU A 52 -12.28 17.76 -30.59
C GLU A 52 -11.48 18.25 -29.38
N VAL A 53 -11.59 17.56 -28.25
CA VAL A 53 -10.88 17.91 -27.03
C VAL A 53 -9.99 16.74 -26.61
N THR A 54 -8.70 17.01 -26.40
CA THR A 54 -7.74 16.05 -25.85
C THR A 54 -7.26 16.50 -24.48
N TRP A 55 -7.31 15.60 -23.49
CA TRP A 55 -7.01 15.91 -22.10
C TRP A 55 -5.65 15.35 -21.68
N GLY A 56 -4.91 16.13 -20.90
CA GLY A 56 -3.70 15.72 -20.21
C GLY A 56 -3.86 15.83 -18.71
N ILE A 57 -3.33 14.87 -17.97
CA ILE A 57 -3.32 14.89 -16.50
C ILE A 57 -1.97 14.44 -15.93
N ASP A 58 -1.52 15.08 -14.85
CA ASP A 58 -0.22 14.84 -14.23
C ASP A 58 -0.20 13.70 -13.19
N LEU A 59 -1.39 13.32 -12.73
CA LEU A 59 -1.65 12.25 -11.77
C LEU A 59 -2.58 11.22 -12.40
N ALA A 60 -2.23 9.94 -12.28
CA ALA A 60 -3.05 8.83 -12.75
C ALA A 60 -4.02 8.32 -11.66
N ASP A 61 -3.94 8.85 -10.42
CA ASP A 61 -4.73 8.39 -9.28
C ASP A 61 -4.84 9.43 -8.16
N GLY A 62 -5.48 9.03 -7.05
CA GLY A 62 -5.62 9.86 -5.84
C GLY A 62 -6.50 11.08 -6.08
N GLY A 63 -5.93 12.29 -5.94
CA GLY A 63 -6.66 13.54 -6.15
C GLY A 63 -7.32 13.63 -7.53
N ALA A 64 -6.70 13.05 -8.55
CA ALA A 64 -7.19 13.04 -9.93
C ALA A 64 -8.33 12.04 -10.22
N ALA A 65 -8.62 11.09 -9.32
CA ALA A 65 -9.44 9.93 -9.63
C ALA A 65 -10.85 10.30 -10.13
N LEU A 66 -11.51 11.28 -9.50
CA LEU A 66 -12.84 11.74 -9.90
C LEU A 66 -12.81 12.40 -11.29
N ALA A 67 -11.86 13.29 -11.53
CA ALA A 67 -11.70 13.95 -12.83
C ALA A 67 -11.44 12.95 -13.96
N ILE A 68 -10.57 11.96 -13.74
CA ILE A 68 -10.30 10.88 -14.71
C ILE A 68 -11.58 10.09 -14.99
N ALA A 69 -12.29 9.65 -13.95
CA ALA A 69 -13.52 8.87 -14.11
C ALA A 69 -14.59 9.63 -14.90
N LEU A 70 -14.79 10.92 -14.62
CA LEU A 70 -15.77 11.75 -15.33
C LEU A 70 -15.43 11.96 -16.81
N LEU A 71 -14.14 12.13 -17.13
CA LEU A 71 -13.65 12.26 -18.51
C LEU A 71 -13.83 10.95 -19.28
N VAL A 72 -13.39 9.84 -18.67
CA VAL A 72 -13.46 8.51 -19.27
C VAL A 72 -14.92 8.07 -19.49
N ASN A 73 -15.82 8.31 -18.52
CA ASN A 73 -17.25 8.00 -18.65
C ASN A 73 -17.99 8.83 -19.71
N ARG A 74 -17.36 9.90 -20.23
CA ARG A 74 -17.87 10.75 -21.32
C ARG A 74 -17.08 10.58 -22.61
N ASP A 75 -16.40 9.44 -22.75
CA ASP A 75 -15.61 9.05 -23.92
C ASP A 75 -14.56 10.11 -24.32
N GLN A 76 -14.02 10.85 -23.35
CA GLN A 76 -12.99 11.84 -23.58
C GLN A 76 -11.61 11.19 -23.67
N PRO A 77 -10.76 11.55 -24.66
CA PRO A 77 -9.40 11.03 -24.74
C PRO A 77 -8.52 11.68 -23.68
N VAL A 78 -8.07 10.88 -22.70
CA VAL A 78 -7.21 11.33 -21.59
C VAL A 78 -5.83 10.70 -21.68
N HIS A 79 -4.79 11.51 -21.57
CA HIS A 79 -3.40 11.10 -21.55
C HIS A 79 -2.76 11.40 -20.19
N TYR A 80 -2.04 10.42 -19.66
CA TYR A 80 -1.21 10.62 -18.47
C TYR A 80 0.16 11.20 -18.84
N ILE A 81 0.58 12.26 -18.16
CA ILE A 81 1.91 12.84 -18.29
C ILE A 81 2.60 12.79 -16.92
N SER A 82 3.68 12.01 -16.81
CA SER A 82 4.42 11.93 -15.55
C SER A 82 4.98 13.29 -15.10
N GLY A 83 4.98 13.54 -13.79
CA GLY A 83 5.59 14.75 -13.20
C GLY A 83 7.06 14.99 -13.58
N ARG A 84 7.82 13.94 -13.91
CA ARG A 84 9.20 14.07 -14.44
C ARG A 84 9.24 14.67 -15.85
N ALA A 85 8.26 14.33 -16.70
CA ALA A 85 8.13 14.92 -18.02
C ALA A 85 7.69 16.38 -17.94
N ILE A 86 6.76 16.70 -17.02
CA ILE A 86 6.32 18.08 -16.75
C ILE A 86 7.48 18.92 -16.23
N HIS A 87 8.25 18.43 -15.26
CA HIS A 87 9.41 19.15 -14.72
C HIS A 87 10.42 19.51 -15.80
N ARG A 88 10.79 18.54 -16.66
CA ARG A 88 11.72 18.77 -17.79
C ARG A 88 11.17 19.76 -18.81
N ALA A 89 9.87 19.71 -19.10
CA ALA A 89 9.23 20.66 -20.00
C ALA A 89 9.15 22.06 -19.39
N SER A 90 8.84 22.17 -18.09
CA SER A 90 8.66 23.43 -17.36
C SER A 90 9.93 24.30 -17.31
N GLU A 91 11.12 23.68 -17.38
CA GLU A 91 12.42 24.35 -17.47
C GLU A 91 12.56 25.18 -18.77
N SER A 92 11.81 24.83 -19.82
CA SER A 92 11.83 25.54 -21.11
C SER A 92 10.87 26.74 -21.15
N TYR A 93 10.00 26.93 -20.15
CA TYR A 93 9.02 28.03 -20.11
C TYR A 93 9.52 29.20 -19.24
N ARG A 94 9.60 30.40 -19.83
CA ARG A 94 10.02 31.64 -19.15
C ARG A 94 9.07 32.01 -18.01
N GLY A 95 9.60 32.20 -16.79
CA GLY A 95 8.88 32.78 -15.64
C GLY A 95 9.36 32.24 -14.28
N GLU A 96 9.39 33.10 -13.26
CA GLU A 96 9.74 32.75 -11.88
C GLU A 96 8.62 31.94 -11.20
N GLY A 97 9.00 30.81 -10.58
CA GLY A 97 8.14 30.02 -9.69
C GLY A 97 7.31 28.90 -10.33
N LYS A 98 7.10 27.82 -9.56
CA LYS A 98 6.14 26.76 -9.85
C LYS A 98 4.74 27.25 -9.48
N THR A 99 3.79 27.21 -10.42
CA THR A 99 2.37 27.51 -10.15
C THR A 99 1.48 26.48 -10.84
N ASP A 100 0.38 26.10 -10.19
CA ASP A 100 -0.54 25.08 -10.70
C ASP A 100 -1.08 25.44 -12.10
N ALA A 101 -1.29 26.74 -12.36
CA ALA A 101 -1.68 27.24 -13.68
C ALA A 101 -0.60 27.09 -14.75
N LYS A 102 0.68 27.22 -14.38
CA LYS A 102 1.81 27.00 -15.29
C LYS A 102 1.93 25.52 -15.60
N ASP A 103 1.83 24.66 -14.59
CA ASP A 103 1.93 23.21 -14.76
C ASP A 103 0.77 22.69 -15.63
N ALA A 104 -0.46 23.14 -15.38
CA ALA A 104 -1.62 22.86 -16.24
C ALA A 104 -1.43 23.30 -17.70
N ALA A 105 -0.84 24.48 -17.94
CA ALA A 105 -0.55 24.95 -19.29
C ALA A 105 0.55 24.12 -19.97
N VAL A 106 1.58 23.70 -19.23
CA VAL A 106 2.63 22.80 -19.73
C VAL A 106 2.03 21.45 -20.10
N ILE A 107 1.14 20.90 -19.26
CA ILE A 107 0.44 19.63 -19.54
C ILE A 107 -0.37 19.73 -20.83
N ALA A 108 -1.17 20.78 -21.00
CA ALA A 108 -1.97 21.02 -22.21
C ALA A 108 -1.08 21.06 -23.47
N ASP A 109 0.05 21.76 -23.38
CA ASP A 109 0.97 21.91 -24.51
C ASP A 109 1.74 20.62 -24.82
N GLN A 110 2.09 19.84 -23.79
CA GLN A 110 2.71 18.53 -23.97
C GLN A 110 1.77 17.56 -24.68
N VAL A 111 0.48 17.52 -24.35
CA VAL A 111 -0.49 16.70 -25.08
C VAL A 111 -0.68 17.17 -26.52
N ARG A 112 -0.61 18.48 -26.76
CA ARG A 112 -0.67 19.05 -28.12
C ARG A 112 0.50 18.63 -28.99
N VAL A 113 1.72 18.63 -28.44
CA VAL A 113 2.95 18.43 -29.21
C VAL A 113 3.36 16.96 -29.30
N ARG A 114 3.13 16.16 -28.25
CA ARG A 114 3.61 14.77 -28.17
C ARG A 114 2.62 13.79 -28.78
N ARG A 115 3.13 12.89 -29.62
CA ARG A 115 2.37 11.80 -30.25
C ARG A 115 2.62 10.42 -29.64
N ASP A 116 3.52 10.34 -28.66
CA ASP A 116 3.95 9.11 -27.99
C ASP A 116 3.27 8.87 -26.63
N LEU A 117 2.28 9.70 -26.29
CA LEU A 117 1.53 9.58 -25.04
C LEU A 117 0.54 8.41 -25.11
N HIS A 118 0.54 7.60 -24.07
CA HIS A 118 -0.39 6.48 -23.95
C HIS A 118 -1.72 6.98 -23.37
N PRO A 119 -2.87 6.63 -23.98
CA PRO A 119 -4.17 6.96 -23.41
C PRO A 119 -4.40 6.16 -22.12
N LEU A 120 -4.96 6.82 -21.10
CA LEU A 120 -5.53 6.13 -19.94
C LEU A 120 -6.74 5.33 -20.46
N ARG A 121 -6.73 4.01 -20.27
CA ARG A 121 -7.81 3.13 -20.75
C ARG A 121 -8.69 2.71 -19.58
N THR A 122 -9.98 2.56 -19.86
CA THR A 122 -11.05 2.01 -18.99
C THR A 122 -10.77 0.64 -18.36
N GLY A 123 -9.65 -0.02 -18.68
CA GLY A 123 -9.26 -1.32 -18.10
C GLY A 123 -8.42 -1.22 -16.82
N ASP A 124 -8.17 -0.01 -16.31
CA ASP A 124 -7.28 0.23 -15.17
C ASP A 124 -7.93 -0.03 -13.80
N ASP A 125 -9.22 -0.40 -13.72
CA ASP A 125 -9.89 -0.70 -12.44
C ASP A 125 -9.14 -1.78 -11.63
N THR A 126 -8.69 -2.84 -12.30
CA THR A 126 -7.91 -3.90 -11.64
C THR A 126 -6.55 -3.38 -11.16
N VAL A 127 -5.92 -2.48 -11.90
CA VAL A 127 -4.63 -1.87 -11.52
C VAL A 127 -4.81 -0.93 -10.34
N ILE A 128 -5.88 -0.13 -10.34
CA ILE A 128 -6.26 0.77 -9.24
C ILE A 128 -6.56 -0.05 -7.98
N ASP A 129 -7.38 -1.08 -8.08
CA ASP A 129 -7.72 -1.96 -6.95
C ASP A 129 -6.46 -2.63 -6.38
N LEU A 130 -5.59 -3.16 -7.24
CA LEU A 130 -4.31 -3.74 -6.81
C LEU A 130 -3.42 -2.70 -6.14
N LYS A 131 -3.40 -1.45 -6.62
CA LYS A 131 -2.64 -0.36 -6.00
C LYS A 131 -3.18 -0.04 -4.60
N ILE A 132 -4.50 0.03 -4.43
CA ILE A 132 -5.14 0.24 -3.12
C ILE A 132 -4.80 -0.91 -2.16
N LEU A 133 -4.97 -2.16 -2.61
CA LEU A 133 -4.72 -3.34 -1.80
C LEU A 133 -3.24 -3.48 -1.41
N THR A 134 -2.32 -3.25 -2.35
CA THR A 134 -0.88 -3.31 -2.08
C THR A 134 -0.42 -2.17 -1.17
N GLY A 135 -0.96 -0.95 -1.33
CA GLY A 135 -0.74 0.15 -0.40
C GLY A 135 -1.19 -0.21 1.02
N ARG A 136 -2.42 -0.72 1.19
CA ARG A 136 -2.92 -1.18 2.49
C ARG A 136 -2.07 -2.29 3.09
N ARG A 137 -1.58 -3.22 2.26
CA ARG A 137 -0.66 -4.29 2.70
C ARG A 137 0.62 -3.71 3.29
N MET A 138 1.22 -2.72 2.62
CA MET A 138 2.46 -2.08 3.09
C MET A 138 2.25 -1.42 4.46
N ASP A 139 1.13 -0.71 4.64
CA ASP A 139 0.76 -0.09 5.92
C ASP A 139 0.61 -1.15 7.03
N LEU A 140 -0.15 -2.21 6.77
CA LEU A 140 -0.36 -3.30 7.73
C LEU A 140 0.96 -3.99 8.13
N VAL A 141 1.87 -4.21 7.17
CA VAL A 141 3.19 -4.78 7.44
C VAL A 141 4.05 -3.84 8.28
N ALA A 142 4.00 -2.54 8.03
CA ALA A 142 4.71 -1.55 8.84
C ALA A 142 4.17 -1.51 10.27
N ASP A 143 2.85 -1.50 10.44
CA ASP A 143 2.20 -1.51 11.75
C ASP A 143 2.49 -2.81 12.50
N ARG A 144 2.43 -3.97 11.83
CA ARG A 144 2.83 -5.25 12.41
C ARG A 144 4.27 -5.18 12.92
N THR A 145 5.20 -4.65 12.13
CA THR A 145 6.61 -4.55 12.52
C THR A 145 6.78 -3.66 13.74
N ARG A 146 6.10 -2.50 13.79
CA ARG A 146 6.11 -1.61 14.95
C ARG A 146 5.55 -2.30 16.20
N THR A 147 4.43 -2.99 16.09
CA THR A 147 3.79 -3.68 17.21
C THR A 147 4.63 -4.86 17.71
N VAL A 148 5.25 -5.65 16.83
CA VAL A 148 6.19 -6.71 17.22
C VAL A 148 7.38 -6.14 17.98
N ASN A 149 7.94 -5.02 17.52
CA ASN A 149 9.07 -4.38 18.22
C ASN A 149 8.65 -3.86 19.60
N ARG A 150 7.45 -3.28 19.73
CA ARG A 150 6.88 -2.88 21.02
C ARG A 150 6.66 -4.07 21.94
N LEU A 151 6.13 -5.18 21.41
CA LEU A 151 5.95 -6.44 22.13
C LEU A 151 7.29 -6.97 22.66
N ARG A 152 8.31 -7.06 21.79
CA ARG A 152 9.66 -7.49 22.19
C ARG A 152 10.24 -6.60 23.28
N ALA A 153 10.21 -5.28 23.11
CA ALA A 153 10.73 -4.34 24.10
C ALA A 153 10.07 -4.53 25.48
N GLN A 154 8.74 -4.65 25.51
CA GLN A 154 8.00 -4.87 26.76
C GLN A 154 8.29 -6.24 27.37
N PHE A 155 8.39 -7.28 26.54
CA PHE A 155 8.59 -8.65 26.98
C PHE A 155 10.01 -8.89 27.50
N THR A 156 11.03 -8.31 26.84
CA THR A 156 12.42 -8.31 27.31
C THR A 156 12.56 -7.68 28.68
N GLY A 157 11.73 -6.70 29.02
CA GLY A 157 11.70 -6.07 30.34
C GLY A 157 11.26 -7.00 31.49
N ILE A 158 10.59 -8.13 31.19
CA ILE A 158 10.12 -9.07 32.22
C ILE A 158 10.66 -10.50 32.07
N PHE A 159 10.92 -10.95 30.83
CA PHE A 159 11.27 -12.34 30.56
C PHE A 159 12.23 -12.47 29.35
N PRO A 160 13.43 -11.88 29.43
CA PRO A 160 14.39 -11.82 28.32
C PRO A 160 14.87 -13.20 27.84
N GLY A 161 14.87 -14.21 28.71
CA GLY A 161 15.25 -15.57 28.34
C GLY A 161 14.27 -16.23 27.37
N LEU A 162 12.97 -16.00 27.56
CA LEU A 162 11.94 -16.54 26.69
C LEU A 162 11.78 -15.70 25.42
N GLU A 163 11.87 -14.37 25.51
CA GLU A 163 11.82 -13.49 24.34
C GLU A 163 12.82 -13.91 23.26
N ARG A 164 14.07 -14.15 23.65
CA ARG A 164 15.14 -14.58 22.73
C ARG A 164 14.88 -15.94 22.07
N ALA A 165 14.13 -16.81 22.73
CA ALA A 165 13.85 -18.16 22.25
C ALA A 165 12.61 -18.23 21.34
N LEU A 166 11.84 -17.15 21.23
CA LEU A 166 10.59 -17.11 20.50
C LEU A 166 10.65 -16.24 19.25
N ASP A 167 10.08 -16.74 18.16
CA ASP A 167 9.75 -15.90 17.02
C ASP A 167 8.35 -15.30 17.19
N LEU A 168 8.31 -14.06 17.69
CA LEU A 168 7.08 -13.31 17.97
C LEU A 168 6.36 -12.79 16.70
N THR A 169 6.75 -13.23 15.52
CA THR A 169 5.95 -13.04 14.29
C THR A 169 4.98 -14.21 14.06
N ASN A 170 5.24 -15.37 14.68
CA ASN A 170 4.48 -16.60 14.48
C ASN A 170 3.30 -16.72 15.46
N THR A 171 2.19 -17.29 14.97
CA THR A 171 0.95 -17.46 15.73
C THR A 171 1.13 -18.31 17.00
N GLY A 172 2.00 -19.33 16.98
CA GLY A 172 2.22 -20.23 18.13
C GLY A 172 2.78 -19.50 19.36
N PRO A 173 3.97 -18.88 19.27
CA PRO A 173 4.52 -18.03 20.34
C PRO A 173 3.59 -16.90 20.78
N LEU A 174 2.90 -16.23 19.84
CA LEU A 174 1.91 -15.21 20.19
C LEU A 174 0.75 -15.78 21.00
N THR A 175 0.25 -16.97 20.62
CA THR A 175 -0.81 -17.68 21.35
C THR A 175 -0.37 -18.01 22.77
N LEU A 176 0.86 -18.50 22.97
CA LEU A 176 1.43 -18.71 24.31
C LEU A 176 1.35 -17.43 25.14
N LEU A 177 1.77 -16.29 24.58
CA LEU A 177 1.74 -14.98 25.24
C LEU A 177 0.33 -14.40 25.43
N THR A 178 -0.74 -15.04 24.94
CA THR A 178 -2.12 -14.70 25.32
C THR A 178 -2.62 -15.42 26.58
N GLY A 179 -1.84 -16.38 27.10
CA GLY A 179 -2.18 -17.14 28.30
C GLY A 179 -1.12 -17.05 29.40
N TYR A 180 0.16 -17.06 29.01
CA TYR A 180 1.29 -17.18 29.92
C TYR A 180 2.44 -16.26 29.50
N GLN A 181 2.66 -15.18 30.25
CA GLN A 181 3.68 -14.15 29.95
C GLN A 181 4.79 -14.09 30.99
N THR A 182 4.63 -14.73 32.15
CA THR A 182 5.61 -14.64 33.25
C THR A 182 6.31 -15.98 33.52
N PRO A 183 7.58 -15.94 33.98
CA PRO A 183 8.31 -17.16 34.33
C PRO A 183 7.57 -17.99 35.39
N ALA A 184 7.06 -17.35 36.44
CA ALA A 184 6.36 -18.03 37.53
C ALA A 184 5.08 -18.74 37.05
N ALA A 185 4.32 -18.12 36.15
CA ALA A 185 3.11 -18.74 35.59
C ALA A 185 3.45 -19.96 34.74
N ILE A 186 4.51 -19.89 33.93
CA ILE A 186 4.96 -21.00 33.07
C ILE A 186 5.50 -22.17 33.91
N ARG A 187 6.32 -21.92 34.94
CA ARG A 187 6.78 -22.97 35.86
C ARG A 187 5.62 -23.66 36.56
N ARG A 188 4.64 -22.88 37.03
CA ARG A 188 3.47 -23.42 37.76
C ARG A 188 2.61 -24.35 36.92
N ILE A 189 2.43 -24.06 35.63
CA ILE A 189 1.67 -24.96 34.74
C ILE A 189 2.49 -26.21 34.38
N GLY A 190 3.80 -26.05 34.13
CA GLY A 190 4.70 -27.12 33.72
C GLY A 190 4.45 -27.61 32.29
N VAL A 191 5.37 -28.44 31.77
CA VAL A 191 5.43 -28.81 30.34
C VAL A 191 4.15 -29.50 29.86
N LYS A 192 3.75 -30.61 30.49
CA LYS A 192 2.62 -31.45 30.01
C LYS A 192 1.29 -30.69 29.92
N ARG A 193 1.01 -29.83 30.90
CA ARG A 193 -0.24 -29.04 30.92
C ARG A 193 -0.18 -27.89 29.94
N LEU A 194 1.00 -27.25 29.79
CA LEU A 194 1.18 -26.18 28.81
C LEU A 194 1.07 -26.70 27.38
N GLU A 195 1.68 -27.85 27.09
CA GLU A 195 1.55 -28.55 25.81
C GLU A 195 0.08 -28.84 25.48
N THR A 196 -0.66 -29.43 26.42
CA THR A 196 -2.10 -29.69 26.25
C THR A 196 -2.87 -28.39 25.97
N TRP A 197 -2.54 -27.31 26.69
CA TRP A 197 -3.19 -26.00 26.51
C TRP A 197 -2.92 -25.38 25.12
N LEU A 198 -1.70 -25.54 24.61
CA LEU A 198 -1.29 -25.09 23.27
C LEU A 198 -1.92 -25.95 22.17
N ARG A 199 -1.95 -27.28 22.36
CA ARG A 199 -2.57 -28.25 21.45
C ARG A 199 -4.06 -27.97 21.25
N ASN A 200 -4.78 -27.68 22.33
CA ASN A 200 -6.21 -27.31 22.29
C ASN A 200 -6.46 -25.97 21.57
N ARG A 201 -5.42 -25.20 21.27
CA ARG A 201 -5.46 -23.96 20.49
C ARG A 201 -4.84 -24.13 19.10
N HIS A 202 -4.66 -25.36 18.65
CA HIS A 202 -4.12 -25.71 17.33
C HIS A 202 -2.73 -25.11 17.05
N VAL A 203 -1.92 -24.91 18.09
CA VAL A 203 -0.53 -24.47 17.91
C VAL A 203 0.28 -25.60 17.28
N VAL A 204 1.02 -25.28 16.23
CA VAL A 204 1.94 -26.21 15.54
C VAL A 204 3.13 -26.53 16.44
N ARG A 205 3.46 -27.83 16.58
CA ARG A 205 4.52 -28.35 17.47
C ARG A 205 4.40 -27.84 18.92
N PRO A 206 3.26 -28.10 19.60
CA PRO A 206 2.98 -27.57 20.93
C PRO A 206 3.92 -28.13 22.01
N ASP A 207 4.43 -29.35 21.80
CA ASP A 207 5.43 -30.04 22.62
C ASP A 207 6.73 -29.24 22.71
N ARG A 208 7.35 -28.97 21.55
CA ARG A 208 8.59 -28.19 21.46
C ARG A 208 8.44 -26.77 22.02
N LEU A 209 7.31 -26.11 21.75
CA LEU A 209 7.08 -24.76 22.28
C LEU A 209 6.92 -24.76 23.81
N ALA A 210 6.21 -25.74 24.37
CA ALA A 210 6.06 -25.89 25.82
C ALA A 210 7.40 -26.18 26.52
N GLU A 211 8.22 -27.05 25.94
CA GLU A 211 9.57 -27.33 26.45
C GLU A 211 10.45 -26.09 26.46
N ILE A 212 10.52 -25.35 25.34
CA ILE A 212 11.28 -24.10 25.25
C ILE A 212 10.80 -23.10 26.32
N ALA A 213 9.49 -22.93 26.47
CA ALA A 213 8.91 -22.00 27.42
C ALA A 213 9.28 -22.35 28.87
N VAL A 214 9.13 -23.61 29.27
CA VAL A 214 9.44 -24.05 30.63
C VAL A 214 10.95 -24.02 30.88
N GLN A 215 11.78 -24.46 29.93
CA GLN A 215 13.24 -24.37 30.07
C GLN A 215 13.74 -22.93 30.21
N ALA A 216 13.10 -21.97 29.53
CA ALA A 216 13.40 -20.55 29.74
C ALA A 216 12.94 -20.08 31.13
N ALA A 217 11.77 -20.55 31.59
CA ALA A 217 11.20 -20.17 32.88
C ALA A 217 12.00 -20.72 34.07
N GLU A 218 12.56 -21.92 33.97
CA GLU A 218 13.47 -22.50 34.98
C GLU A 218 14.81 -21.75 35.07
N ARG A 219 15.19 -20.97 34.05
CA ARG A 219 16.41 -20.14 34.11
C ARG A 219 16.22 -18.81 34.82
N GLN A 220 14.97 -18.37 35.07
CA GLN A 220 14.68 -17.07 35.69
C GLN A 220 13.76 -17.22 36.90
N HIS A 221 14.32 -17.16 38.11
CA HIS A 221 13.57 -17.24 39.37
C HIS A 221 13.25 -15.87 39.98
N THR A 222 14.03 -14.85 39.64
CA THR A 222 13.84 -13.47 40.12
C THR A 222 12.65 -12.82 39.43
N SER A 223 11.74 -12.28 40.24
CA SER A 223 10.63 -11.44 39.77
C SER A 223 11.10 -10.00 39.59
N LEU A 224 10.67 -9.35 38.52
CA LEU A 224 11.07 -7.98 38.21
C LEU A 224 9.99 -6.97 38.64
N PRO A 225 10.36 -5.73 39.02
CA PRO A 225 9.37 -4.70 39.34
C PRO A 225 8.41 -4.44 38.17
N GLY A 226 7.12 -4.30 38.45
CA GLY A 226 6.10 -4.05 37.41
C GLY A 226 5.73 -5.26 36.55
N GLU A 227 6.24 -6.46 36.85
CA GLU A 227 6.03 -7.68 36.05
C GLU A 227 4.55 -7.96 35.73
N LYS A 228 3.64 -7.77 36.69
CA LYS A 228 2.20 -7.98 36.48
C LYS A 228 1.61 -7.04 35.43
N LEU A 229 1.96 -5.76 35.49
CA LEU A 229 1.46 -4.76 34.53
C LEU A 229 2.04 -5.03 33.14
N ALA A 230 3.34 -5.29 33.08
CA ALA A 230 4.02 -5.63 31.84
C ALA A 230 3.46 -6.91 31.20
N ALA A 231 3.11 -7.94 31.98
CA ALA A 231 2.45 -9.14 31.48
C ALA A 231 1.11 -8.84 30.81
N THR A 232 0.30 -7.95 31.38
CA THR A 232 -0.96 -7.48 30.76
C THR A 232 -0.70 -6.75 29.43
N LEU A 233 0.32 -5.91 29.36
CA LEU A 233 0.69 -5.23 28.12
C LEU A 233 1.19 -6.20 27.05
N VAL A 234 2.02 -7.18 27.43
CA VAL A 234 2.49 -8.25 26.53
C VAL A 234 1.32 -9.05 25.97
N HIS A 235 0.34 -9.40 26.80
CA HIS A 235 -0.89 -10.07 26.36
C HIS A 235 -1.65 -9.27 25.31
N THR A 236 -1.89 -7.98 25.56
CA THR A 236 -2.61 -7.10 24.62
C THR A 236 -1.85 -6.96 23.30
N LEU A 237 -0.53 -6.67 23.37
CA LEU A 237 0.31 -6.54 22.19
C LEU A 237 0.39 -7.85 21.38
N ALA A 238 0.43 -9.01 22.04
CA ALA A 238 0.40 -10.30 21.34
C ALA A 238 -0.89 -10.48 20.53
N LYS A 239 -2.04 -10.11 21.10
CA LYS A 239 -3.33 -10.12 20.38
C LYS A 239 -3.37 -9.13 19.22
N GLU A 240 -2.80 -7.94 19.39
CA GLU A 240 -2.70 -6.94 18.32
C GLU A 240 -1.86 -7.47 17.16
N VAL A 241 -0.71 -8.09 17.42
CA VAL A 241 0.11 -8.73 16.37
C VAL A 241 -0.66 -9.84 15.67
N MET A 242 -1.38 -10.69 16.40
CA MET A 242 -2.22 -11.74 15.80
C MET A 242 -3.30 -11.16 14.87
N SER A 243 -3.96 -10.08 15.28
CA SER A 243 -4.95 -9.38 14.45
C SER A 243 -4.32 -8.80 13.18
N LEU A 244 -3.14 -8.18 13.28
CA LEU A 244 -2.41 -7.64 12.13
C LEU A 244 -1.96 -8.76 11.18
N ASN A 245 -1.50 -9.90 11.72
CA ASN A 245 -1.17 -11.09 10.90
C ASN A 245 -2.39 -11.57 10.10
N GLN A 246 -3.56 -11.63 10.73
CA GLN A 246 -4.80 -12.02 10.05
C GLN A 246 -5.17 -11.01 8.95
N GLN A 247 -5.11 -9.71 9.24
CA GLN A 247 -5.41 -8.67 8.24
C GLN A 247 -4.45 -8.72 7.05
N VAL A 248 -3.16 -8.94 7.28
CA VAL A 248 -2.18 -9.13 6.19
C VAL A 248 -2.54 -10.34 5.35
N ALA A 249 -2.89 -11.48 5.97
CA ALA A 249 -3.26 -12.69 5.24
C ALA A 249 -4.55 -12.52 4.41
N GLU A 250 -5.55 -11.79 4.92
CA GLU A 250 -6.77 -11.50 4.16
C GLU A 250 -6.50 -10.54 2.99
N ILE A 251 -5.65 -9.53 3.19
CA ILE A 251 -5.23 -8.66 2.08
C ILE A 251 -4.41 -9.42 1.04
N ASP A 252 -3.54 -10.33 1.45
CA ASP A 252 -2.79 -11.19 0.51
C ASP A 252 -3.74 -12.02 -0.37
N LYS A 253 -4.79 -12.60 0.22
CA LYS A 253 -5.84 -13.30 -0.55
C LYS A 253 -6.61 -12.36 -1.49
N ALA A 254 -6.95 -11.15 -1.05
CA ALA A 254 -7.65 -10.18 -1.87
C ALA A 254 -6.80 -9.72 -3.06
N ILE A 255 -5.50 -9.49 -2.85
CA ILE A 255 -4.53 -9.18 -3.90
C ILE A 255 -4.46 -10.33 -4.89
N GLU A 256 -4.31 -11.57 -4.40
CA GLU A 256 -4.22 -12.75 -5.28
C GLU A 256 -5.50 -12.94 -6.12
N ALA A 257 -6.68 -12.81 -5.50
CA ALA A 257 -7.95 -12.91 -6.21
C ALA A 257 -8.07 -11.83 -7.29
N ARG A 258 -7.79 -10.57 -6.95
CA ARG A 258 -7.90 -9.46 -7.91
C ARG A 258 -6.87 -9.55 -9.03
N PHE A 259 -5.67 -10.03 -8.73
CA PHE A 259 -4.61 -10.20 -9.71
C PHE A 259 -4.93 -11.31 -10.73
N ARG A 260 -5.61 -12.38 -10.32
CA ARG A 260 -6.07 -13.45 -11.24
C ARG A 260 -7.06 -12.97 -12.30
N ASP A 261 -7.86 -11.95 -11.99
CA ASP A 261 -8.82 -11.36 -12.92
C ASP A 261 -8.16 -10.42 -13.95
N HIS A 262 -6.86 -10.16 -13.83
CA HIS A 262 -6.15 -9.27 -14.74
C HIS A 262 -5.80 -9.96 -16.06
N HIS A 263 -6.06 -9.29 -17.18
CA HIS A 263 -5.82 -9.82 -18.54
C HIS A 263 -4.36 -10.26 -18.80
N THR A 264 -3.39 -9.70 -18.07
CA THR A 264 -1.95 -10.05 -18.17
C THR A 264 -1.49 -11.02 -17.08
N PHE A 265 -2.40 -11.59 -16.28
CA PHE A 265 -2.07 -12.54 -15.20
C PHE A 265 -1.16 -13.69 -15.69
N GLU A 266 -1.55 -14.36 -16.78
CA GLU A 266 -0.77 -15.47 -17.34
C GLU A 266 0.61 -15.04 -17.85
N VAL A 267 0.72 -13.82 -18.40
CA VAL A 267 2.00 -13.27 -18.90
C VAL A 267 2.93 -12.94 -17.75
N ILE A 268 2.43 -12.25 -16.72
CA ILE A 268 3.26 -11.84 -15.57
C ILE A 268 3.69 -13.07 -14.75
N THR A 269 2.78 -14.02 -14.51
CA THR A 269 3.09 -15.26 -13.77
C THR A 269 4.04 -16.16 -14.53
N SER A 270 3.91 -16.30 -15.86
CA SER A 270 4.87 -17.06 -16.68
C SER A 270 6.25 -16.40 -16.73
N MET A 271 6.32 -15.06 -16.81
CA MET A 271 7.59 -14.33 -16.72
C MET A 271 8.26 -14.49 -15.35
N LEU A 272 7.49 -14.41 -14.26
CA LEU A 272 8.01 -14.63 -12.90
C LEU A 272 8.47 -16.07 -12.70
N ALA A 273 7.70 -17.05 -13.18
CA ALA A 273 8.07 -18.46 -13.14
C ALA A 273 9.36 -18.72 -13.93
N TRP A 274 9.48 -18.13 -15.13
CA TRP A 274 10.70 -18.20 -15.93
C TRP A 274 11.88 -17.52 -15.25
N ALA A 275 11.70 -16.35 -14.63
CA ALA A 275 12.75 -15.66 -13.91
C ALA A 275 13.24 -16.48 -12.70
N LEU A 276 12.33 -17.15 -11.98
CA LEU A 276 12.66 -18.04 -10.87
C LEU A 276 13.34 -19.34 -11.33
N SER A 277 12.96 -19.90 -12.48
CA SER A 277 13.61 -21.09 -13.05
C SER A 277 14.95 -20.80 -13.71
N SER A 278 15.17 -19.55 -14.15
CA SER A 278 16.37 -19.09 -14.84
C SER A 278 17.36 -18.37 -13.91
N ALA A 279 16.99 -18.17 -12.64
CA ALA A 279 17.88 -17.63 -11.63
C ALA A 279 19.06 -18.60 -11.39
N PRO A 280 20.31 -18.10 -11.31
CA PRO A 280 21.45 -18.94 -10.96
C PRO A 280 21.21 -19.65 -9.63
N SER A 281 21.69 -20.89 -9.47
CA SER A 281 21.51 -21.71 -8.26
C SER A 281 21.95 -21.02 -6.96
N SER A 282 22.78 -19.98 -7.03
CA SER A 282 23.19 -19.13 -5.90
C SER A 282 22.13 -18.14 -5.39
N TRP A 283 20.99 -18.00 -6.07
CA TRP A 283 19.92 -17.05 -5.75
C TRP A 283 18.59 -17.70 -5.37
N GLN A 284 18.52 -19.03 -5.29
CA GLN A 284 17.38 -19.72 -4.71
C GLN A 284 17.37 -19.49 -3.20
N PRO A 285 16.30 -18.93 -2.59
CA PRO A 285 16.19 -18.88 -1.15
C PRO A 285 16.19 -20.33 -0.64
N LEU A 286 17.04 -20.62 0.33
CA LEU A 286 17.09 -21.89 1.04
C LEU A 286 15.67 -22.23 1.50
N ALA A 287 15.03 -23.17 0.80
CA ALA A 287 13.78 -23.76 1.24
C ALA A 287 14.06 -24.43 2.58
N VAL A 288 13.32 -23.98 3.58
CA VAL A 288 13.35 -24.48 4.96
C VAL A 288 13.05 -25.99 4.97
N THR A 289 13.98 -26.77 5.54
CA THR A 289 13.65 -27.97 6.34
C THR A 289 13.45 -27.58 7.80
#